data_AF-A0A160KUN1-F1
#
_entry.id   AF-A0A160KUN1-F1
#
_cell.length_a   1.000
_cell.length_b   1.000
_cell.length_c   1.000
_cell.angle_alpha   90.00
_cell.angle_beta   90.00
_cell.angle_gamma   90.00
#
_symmetry.space_group_name_H-M   'P 1'
#
loop_
_entity.id
_entity.type
_entity.pdbx_description
1 polymer ?
#
loop_
_entity_poly.entity_id
_entity_poly.type
_entity_poly.pdbx_seq_one_letter_code
_entity_poly.pdbx_strand_id
1 'polypeptide(L)'
;MSYFAFGIPVGHIVDRWPRGPVLVICNLFRGLVLATIPLAILLDGFSLPLLVTGLVATNVLFVATDAANAGALWTIVGVKQLQRANALVSGSAALVEIAAPLAAGIALGRISAEDVFFVEAFAMVGSAFLLWSIRGRLDPATREPREKLTWPAVFSGFVFVWKTRLVTQTTAAALFFALSEGLILGQLIVLISVRYGPEQGASVVAQVYTAIALGSVLGSWVLTKVQFARNSAFICSAAFLLAAICLVGVVLATSQLTLIVFMGVWAVPFVVVFVGAASLRQSLAEDRLQGRVAIAGRLLTLGIGIPIGDGIGGLVSELVSVNLAYMVAVALSVSASVVFAVLHVRILARERFVNE
;
A
#
# COMPACT_ATOMS: atom_id res chain seq x y z
N MET A 1 4.53 -5.71 7.98
CA MET A 1 4.33 -6.57 9.17
C MET A 1 3.24 -6.08 10.13
N SER A 2 3.16 -4.79 10.47
CA SER A 2 2.27 -4.32 11.53
C SER A 2 0.77 -4.53 11.26
N TYR A 3 0.32 -4.42 10.01
CA TYR A 3 -1.09 -4.68 9.67
C TYR A 3 -1.50 -6.14 9.87
N PHE A 4 -0.58 -7.08 9.62
CA PHE A 4 -0.81 -8.52 9.82
C PHE A 4 -0.90 -8.88 11.30
N ALA A 5 0.07 -8.43 12.09
CA ALA A 5 0.13 -8.74 13.51
C ALA A 5 -0.90 -7.96 14.33
N PHE A 6 -1.15 -6.70 13.97
CA PHE A 6 -1.89 -5.75 14.81
C PHE A 6 -3.19 -5.24 14.19
N GLY A 7 -3.45 -5.43 12.90
CA GLY A 7 -4.64 -4.87 12.22
C GLY A 7 -5.97 -5.27 12.85
N ILE A 8 -6.13 -6.56 13.18
CA ILE A 8 -7.34 -7.08 13.84
C ILE A 8 -7.44 -6.62 15.31
N PRO A 9 -6.43 -6.85 16.18
CA PRO A 9 -6.54 -6.47 17.59
C PRO A 9 -6.58 -4.95 17.81
N VAL A 10 -5.79 -4.16 17.07
CA VAL A 10 -5.80 -2.69 17.16
C VAL A 10 -7.12 -2.13 16.62
N GLY A 11 -7.62 -2.64 15.50
CA GLY A 11 -8.94 -2.25 14.99
C GLY A 11 -10.06 -2.50 16.02
N HIS A 12 -10.00 -3.64 16.72
CA HIS A 12 -10.96 -3.96 17.78
C HIS A 12 -10.91 -3.00 18.98
N ILE A 13 -9.71 -2.62 19.41
CA ILE A 13 -9.52 -1.68 20.52
C ILE A 13 -9.97 -0.29 20.10
N VAL A 14 -9.52 0.18 18.93
CA VAL A 14 -9.82 1.51 18.38
C VAL A 14 -11.32 1.70 18.17
N ASP A 15 -12.04 0.64 17.77
CA ASP A 15 -13.48 0.73 17.65
C ASP A 15 -14.11 1.18 18.98
N ARG A 16 -13.67 0.70 20.13
CA ARG A 16 -14.30 1.05 21.42
C ARG A 16 -14.02 2.49 21.89
N TRP A 17 -13.12 3.20 21.22
CA TRP A 17 -12.66 4.52 21.61
C TRP A 17 -13.27 5.61 20.70
N PRO A 18 -13.42 6.84 21.20
CA PRO A 18 -13.77 7.98 20.34
C PRO A 18 -12.64 8.19 19.31
N ARG A 19 -13.03 8.40 18.05
CA ARG A 19 -12.14 8.50 16.89
C ARG A 19 -11.25 9.73 16.97
N GLY A 20 -11.80 10.86 17.42
CA GLY A 20 -11.05 12.11 17.53
C GLY A 20 -9.83 12.00 18.43
N PRO A 21 -9.99 11.56 19.69
CA PRO A 21 -8.87 11.30 20.59
C PRO A 21 -7.88 10.25 20.07
N VAL A 22 -8.33 9.15 19.45
CA VAL A 22 -7.42 8.17 18.85
C VAL A 22 -6.54 8.82 17.78
N LEU A 23 -7.14 9.59 16.87
CA LEU A 23 -6.41 10.27 15.80
C LEU A 23 -5.38 11.27 16.34
N VAL A 24 -5.75 12.08 17.35
CA VAL A 24 -4.84 13.05 17.97
C VAL A 24 -3.70 12.35 18.70
N ILE A 25 -4.02 11.42 19.60
CA ILE A 25 -3.06 10.75 20.47
C ILE A 25 -2.06 9.96 19.62
N CYS A 26 -2.54 9.16 18.66
CA CYS A 26 -1.65 8.36 17.84
C CYS A 26 -0.74 9.21 16.95
N ASN A 27 -1.22 10.29 16.33
CA ASN A 27 -0.34 11.19 15.56
C ASN A 27 0.69 11.90 16.44
N LEU A 28 0.28 12.35 17.64
CA LEU A 28 1.19 12.98 18.59
C LEU A 28 2.30 12.02 19.03
N PHE A 29 1.94 10.80 19.44
CA PHE A 29 2.93 9.79 19.84
C PHE A 29 3.84 9.36 18.67
N ARG A 30 3.33 9.31 17.43
CA ARG A 30 4.18 9.07 16.26
C ARG A 30 5.23 10.15 16.08
N GLY A 31 4.83 11.42 16.18
CA GLY A 31 5.77 12.55 16.13
C GLY A 31 6.81 12.47 17.25
N LEU A 32 6.39 12.17 18.48
CA LEU A 32 7.30 12.02 19.62
C LEU A 32 8.28 10.86 19.44
N VAL A 33 7.80 9.69 19.01
CA VAL A 33 8.64 8.52 18.73
C VAL A 33 9.64 8.84 17.63
N LEU A 34 9.22 9.47 16.54
CA LEU A 34 10.11 9.85 15.45
C LEU A 34 11.14 10.89 15.87
N ALA A 35 10.78 11.83 16.75
CA ALA A 35 11.72 12.81 17.32
C ALA A 35 12.82 12.15 18.18
N THR A 36 12.59 10.96 18.75
CA THR A 36 13.65 10.25 19.50
C THR A 36 14.84 9.84 18.63
N ILE A 37 14.62 9.61 17.33
CA ILE A 37 15.67 9.17 16.40
C ILE A 37 16.74 10.27 16.22
N PRO A 38 16.40 11.49 15.75
CA PRO A 38 17.40 12.53 15.58
C PRO A 38 17.93 13.04 16.93
N LEU A 39 17.12 13.05 18.01
CA LEU A 39 17.62 13.36 19.34
C LEU A 39 18.69 12.38 19.82
N ALA A 40 18.53 11.08 19.54
CA ALA A 40 19.55 10.09 19.87
C ALA A 40 20.82 10.26 19.03
N ILE A 41 20.70 10.72 17.77
CA ILE A 41 21.87 11.02 16.93
C ILE A 41 22.64 12.21 17.52
N LEU A 42 21.96 13.30 17.90
CA LEU A 42 22.58 14.48 18.51
C LEU A 42 23.24 14.20 19.88
N LEU A 43 22.79 13.16 20.57
CA LEU A 43 23.31 12.76 21.89
C LEU A 43 24.30 11.58 21.81
N ASP A 44 24.77 11.23 20.61
CA ASP A 44 25.67 10.09 20.35
C ASP A 44 25.11 8.73 20.85
N GLY A 45 23.80 8.63 21.04
CA GLY A 45 23.08 7.45 21.52
C GLY A 45 22.33 6.67 20.42
N PHE A 46 22.57 6.98 19.15
CA PHE A 46 21.91 6.31 18.03
C PHE A 46 22.25 4.82 18.01
N SER A 47 21.22 3.99 17.79
CA SER A 47 21.40 2.56 17.60
C SER A 47 20.36 2.01 16.64
N LEU A 48 20.73 0.97 15.90
CA LEU A 48 19.81 0.29 14.99
C LEU A 48 18.55 -0.26 15.70
N PRO A 49 18.64 -0.85 16.92
CA PRO A 49 17.45 -1.23 17.68
C PRO A 49 16.50 -0.07 17.97
N LEU A 50 17.02 1.14 18.28
CA LEU A 50 16.18 2.33 18.49
C LEU A 50 15.42 2.69 17.22
N LEU A 51 16.10 2.73 16.07
CA LEU A 51 15.46 3.02 14.78
C LEU A 51 14.36 1.99 14.47
N VAL A 52 14.68 0.70 14.56
CA VAL A 52 13.74 -0.39 14.26
C VAL A 52 12.53 -0.35 15.19
N THR A 53 12.75 -0.21 16.50
CA THR A 53 11.65 -0.14 17.49
C THR A 53 10.79 1.11 17.28
N GLY A 54 11.39 2.26 16.98
CA GLY A 54 10.66 3.49 16.67
C GLY A 54 9.79 3.38 15.42
N LEU A 55 10.32 2.78 14.34
CA LEU A 55 9.56 2.53 13.11
C LEU A 55 8.42 1.54 13.32
N VAL A 56 8.65 0.47 14.09
CA VAL A 56 7.61 -0.51 14.44
C VAL A 56 6.51 0.16 15.26
N ALA A 57 6.86 0.91 16.30
CA ALA A 57 5.90 1.63 17.13
C ALA A 57 5.08 2.63 16.30
N THR A 58 5.74 3.38 15.42
CA THR A 58 5.08 4.33 14.50
C THR A 58 4.09 3.62 13.58
N ASN A 59 4.46 2.45 13.04
CA ASN A 59 3.59 1.66 12.18
C ASN A 59 2.40 1.06 12.94
N VAL A 60 2.56 0.64 14.19
CA VAL A 60 1.45 0.16 15.03
C VAL A 60 0.46 1.30 15.30
N LEU A 61 0.95 2.49 15.64
CA LEU A 61 0.13 3.69 15.79
C LEU A 61 -0.54 4.10 14.48
N PHE A 62 0.13 3.92 13.34
CA PHE A 62 -0.46 4.16 12.02
C PHE A 62 -1.69 3.27 11.78
N VAL A 63 -1.61 1.98 12.10
CA VAL A 63 -2.75 1.06 11.97
C VAL A 63 -3.98 1.56 12.76
N ALA A 64 -3.76 2.10 13.96
CA ALA A 64 -4.84 2.70 14.76
C ALA A 64 -5.44 3.94 14.07
N THR A 65 -4.59 4.83 13.54
CA THR A 65 -5.06 6.03 12.82
C THR A 65 -5.79 5.71 11.53
N ASP A 66 -5.34 4.72 10.78
CA ASP A 66 -5.96 4.28 9.52
C ASP A 66 -7.38 3.76 9.77
N ALA A 67 -7.55 2.92 10.79
CA ALA A 67 -8.86 2.43 11.22
C ALA A 67 -9.79 3.56 11.67
N ALA A 68 -9.28 4.54 12.44
CA ALA A 68 -10.07 5.67 12.92
C ALA A 68 -10.45 6.65 11.78
N ASN A 69 -9.55 6.89 10.83
CA ASN A 69 -9.75 7.81 9.69
C ASN A 69 -10.89 7.35 8.78
N ALA A 70 -10.94 6.06 8.46
CA ALA A 70 -11.99 5.49 7.61
C ALA A 70 -13.40 5.74 8.19
N GLY A 71 -13.54 5.66 9.52
CA GLY A 71 -14.79 5.98 10.20
C GLY A 71 -15.05 7.49 10.32
N ALA A 72 -14.03 8.28 10.63
CA ALA A 72 -14.17 9.71 10.90
C ALA A 72 -14.73 10.48 9.70
N LEU A 73 -14.28 10.16 8.48
CA LEU A 73 -14.80 10.80 7.26
C LEU A 73 -16.31 10.60 7.12
N TRP A 74 -16.77 9.38 7.40
CA TRP A 74 -18.19 9.02 7.41
C TRP A 74 -19.01 9.88 8.38
N THR A 75 -18.48 10.16 9.58
CA THR A 75 -19.15 10.98 10.60
C THR A 75 -19.28 12.44 10.20
N ILE A 76 -18.26 13.01 9.54
CA ILE A 76 -18.23 14.44 9.19
C ILE A 76 -19.24 14.76 8.08
N VAL A 77 -19.32 13.91 7.06
CA VAL A 77 -20.05 14.23 5.81
C VAL A 77 -21.38 13.47 5.66
N GLY A 78 -21.57 12.38 6.39
CA GLY A 78 -22.73 11.49 6.27
C GLY A 78 -22.79 10.71 4.96
N VAL A 79 -23.73 9.75 4.87
CA VAL A 79 -23.85 8.81 3.73
C VAL A 79 -23.91 9.52 2.38
N LYS A 80 -24.73 10.58 2.29
CA LYS A 80 -25.08 11.25 1.03
C LYS A 80 -23.90 11.96 0.37
N GLN A 81 -22.93 12.42 1.16
CA GLN A 81 -21.76 13.15 0.65
C GLN A 81 -20.48 12.33 0.69
N LEU A 82 -20.54 11.09 1.19
CA LEU A 82 -19.38 10.23 1.38
C LEU A 82 -18.61 10.00 0.10
N GLN A 83 -19.29 9.76 -1.03
CA GLN A 83 -18.63 9.55 -2.32
C GLN A 83 -17.79 10.77 -2.74
N ARG A 84 -18.35 11.98 -2.58
CA ARG A 84 -17.64 13.22 -2.91
C ARG A 84 -16.47 13.46 -1.95
N ALA A 85 -16.66 13.19 -0.67
CA ALA A 85 -15.61 13.32 0.34
C ALA A 85 -14.46 12.33 0.10
N ASN A 86 -14.78 11.07 -0.20
CA ASN A 86 -13.79 10.07 -0.61
C ASN A 86 -13.03 10.50 -1.85
N ALA A 87 -13.71 11.03 -2.88
CA ALA A 87 -13.04 11.53 -4.08
C ALA A 87 -12.04 12.65 -3.77
N LEU A 88 -12.37 13.58 -2.86
CA LEU A 88 -11.45 14.65 -2.43
C LEU A 88 -10.26 14.09 -1.64
N VAL A 89 -10.50 13.18 -0.70
CA VAL A 89 -9.45 12.55 0.11
C VAL A 89 -8.51 11.73 -0.77
N SER A 90 -9.04 10.88 -1.65
CA SER A 90 -8.25 10.09 -2.59
C SER A 90 -7.48 10.95 -3.59
N GLY A 91 -8.09 12.02 -4.11
CA GLY A 91 -7.41 12.97 -4.99
C GLY A 91 -6.26 13.69 -4.29
N SER A 92 -6.46 14.08 -3.02
CA SER A 92 -5.41 14.69 -2.20
C SER A 92 -4.29 13.68 -1.88
N ALA A 93 -4.64 12.43 -1.57
CA ALA A 93 -3.67 11.37 -1.32
C ALA A 93 -2.81 11.09 -2.56
N ALA A 94 -3.40 11.07 -3.77
CA ALA A 94 -2.65 10.91 -5.01
C ALA A 94 -1.65 12.05 -5.25
N LEU A 95 -2.02 13.30 -4.94
CA LEU A 95 -1.09 14.42 -5.01
C LEU A 95 0.07 14.27 -4.02
N VAL A 96 -0.22 13.81 -2.79
CA VAL A 96 0.80 13.55 -1.77
C VAL A 96 1.71 12.40 -2.19
N GLU A 97 1.19 11.33 -2.79
CA GLU A 97 2.00 10.20 -3.28
C GLU A 97 3.03 10.62 -4.35
N ILE A 98 2.73 11.67 -5.14
CA ILE A 98 3.69 12.24 -6.10
C ILE A 98 4.64 13.24 -5.42
N ALA A 99 4.08 14.15 -4.62
CA ALA A 99 4.83 15.25 -4.05
C ALA A 99 5.79 14.79 -2.94
N ALA A 100 5.40 13.81 -2.12
CA ALA A 100 6.17 13.40 -0.95
C ALA A 100 7.52 12.77 -1.32
N PRO A 101 7.64 11.78 -2.23
CA PRO A 101 8.94 11.25 -2.60
C PRO A 101 9.84 12.26 -3.32
N LEU A 102 9.24 13.13 -4.14
CA LEU A 102 9.97 14.22 -4.81
C LEU A 102 10.52 15.22 -3.78
N ALA A 103 9.69 15.65 -2.83
CA ALA A 103 10.09 16.55 -1.76
C ALA A 103 11.13 15.92 -0.84
N ALA A 104 10.95 14.66 -0.45
CA ALA A 104 11.91 13.91 0.36
C ALA A 104 13.28 13.77 -0.33
N GLY A 105 13.30 13.51 -1.63
CA GLY A 105 14.54 13.48 -2.41
C GLY A 105 15.27 14.80 -2.48
N ILE A 106 14.55 15.88 -2.76
CA ILE A 106 15.12 17.22 -2.78
C ILE A 106 15.64 17.61 -1.38
N ALA A 107 14.91 17.25 -0.34
CA ALA A 107 15.31 17.47 1.04
C ALA A 107 16.59 16.71 1.37
N LEU A 108 16.66 15.40 1.14
CA LEU A 108 17.85 14.59 1.41
C LEU A 108 19.08 15.00 0.60
N GLY A 109 18.91 15.71 -0.52
CA GLY A 109 20.01 16.32 -1.27
C GLY A 109 20.52 17.66 -0.71
N ARG A 110 19.83 18.25 0.28
CA ARG A 110 20.12 19.59 0.82
C ARG A 110 20.27 19.64 2.34
N ILE A 111 19.57 18.76 3.05
CA ILE A 111 19.55 18.67 4.51
C ILE A 111 19.93 17.25 4.94
N SER A 112 20.35 17.11 6.20
CA SER A 112 20.74 15.81 6.74
C SER A 112 19.52 14.88 6.92
N ALA A 113 19.77 13.57 7.01
CA ALA A 113 18.70 12.62 7.33
C ALA A 113 18.05 12.92 8.69
N GLU A 114 18.82 13.44 9.65
CA GLU A 114 18.35 13.89 10.97
C GLU A 114 17.30 15.00 10.85
N ASP A 115 17.59 16.00 10.02
CA ASP A 115 16.67 17.12 9.76
C ASP A 115 15.37 16.63 9.14
N VAL A 116 15.43 15.64 8.23
CA VAL A 116 14.24 15.03 7.64
C VAL A 116 13.38 14.33 8.70
N PHE A 117 13.99 13.62 9.65
CA PHE A 117 13.25 13.03 10.78
C PHE A 117 12.62 14.10 11.68
N PHE A 118 13.30 15.22 11.93
CA PHE A 118 12.70 16.33 12.67
C PHE A 118 11.50 16.92 11.92
N VAL A 119 11.63 17.17 10.61
CA VAL A 119 10.53 17.69 9.79
C VAL A 119 9.32 16.76 9.85
N GLU A 120 9.53 15.45 9.69
CA GLU A 120 8.45 14.46 9.81
C GLU A 120 7.82 14.44 11.21
N ALA A 121 8.65 14.52 12.27
CA ALA A 121 8.17 14.59 13.64
C ALA A 121 7.28 15.83 13.88
N PHE A 122 7.74 17.01 13.44
CA PHE A 122 6.96 18.24 13.53
C PHE A 122 5.69 18.20 12.68
N ALA A 123 5.75 17.60 11.49
CA ALA A 123 4.57 17.42 10.64
C ALA A 123 3.52 16.52 11.30
N MET A 124 3.94 15.43 11.95
CA MET A 124 3.05 14.53 12.72
C MET A 124 2.44 15.23 13.92
N VAL A 125 3.22 16.01 14.67
CA VAL A 125 2.70 16.81 15.79
C VAL A 125 1.74 17.90 15.29
N GLY A 126 2.06 18.59 14.21
CA GLY A 126 1.20 19.58 13.56
C GLY A 126 -0.13 18.95 13.09
N SER A 127 -0.07 17.77 12.46
CA SER A 127 -1.24 16.98 12.10
C SER A 127 -2.11 16.67 13.32
N ALA A 128 -1.50 16.28 14.45
CA ALA A 128 -2.23 16.06 15.70
C ALA A 128 -2.96 17.32 16.19
N PHE A 129 -2.34 18.51 16.08
CA PHE A 129 -2.98 19.78 16.43
C PHE A 129 -4.14 20.14 15.49
N LEU A 130 -3.98 19.93 14.18
CA LEU A 130 -5.05 20.13 13.21
C LEU A 130 -6.23 19.20 13.49
N LEU A 131 -5.97 17.91 13.76
CA LEU A 131 -6.99 16.93 14.15
C LEU A 131 -7.64 17.30 15.49
N TRP A 132 -6.87 17.83 16.43
CA TRP A 132 -7.38 18.28 17.73
C TRP A 132 -8.39 19.43 17.57
N SER A 133 -8.15 20.35 16.63
CA SER A 133 -9.07 21.46 16.35
C SER A 133 -10.46 21.02 15.88
N ILE A 134 -10.55 19.87 15.21
CA ILE A 134 -11.80 19.32 14.67
C ILE A 134 -12.31 18.10 15.45
N ARG A 135 -11.63 17.67 16.53
CA ARG A 135 -11.88 16.39 17.21
C ARG A 135 -13.33 16.17 17.63
N GLY A 136 -14.02 17.23 18.06
CA GLY A 136 -15.42 17.17 18.49
C GLY A 136 -16.41 16.84 17.36
N ARG A 137 -15.98 16.95 16.09
CA ARG A 137 -16.76 16.60 14.89
C ARG A 137 -16.40 15.23 14.32
N LEU A 138 -15.36 14.58 14.85
CA LEU A 138 -14.87 13.28 14.36
C LEU A 138 -15.60 12.10 15.02
N ASP A 139 -16.26 12.36 16.16
CA ASP A 139 -16.95 11.35 16.95
C ASP A 139 -18.45 11.27 16.57
N PRO A 140 -19.03 10.07 16.44
CA PRO A 140 -20.47 9.92 16.16
C PRO A 140 -21.33 10.58 17.25
N ALA A 141 -22.37 11.32 16.85
CA ALA A 141 -23.31 11.97 17.78
C ALA A 141 -24.08 10.97 18.67
N THR A 142 -24.31 9.76 18.16
CA THR A 142 -24.89 8.64 18.88
C THR A 142 -23.99 7.41 18.75
N ARG A 143 -23.61 6.80 19.87
CA ARG A 143 -23.05 5.45 19.87
C ARG A 143 -24.21 4.50 19.57
N GLU A 144 -24.52 4.26 18.30
CA GLU A 144 -25.39 3.13 17.98
C GLU A 144 -24.81 1.86 18.61
N PRO A 145 -25.66 0.94 19.14
CA PRO A 145 -25.18 -0.31 19.69
C PRO A 145 -24.47 -1.06 18.57
N ARG A 146 -23.13 -1.02 18.59
CA ARG A 146 -22.34 -1.81 17.65
C ARG A 146 -22.75 -3.27 17.85
N GLU A 147 -23.12 -3.95 16.76
CA GLU A 147 -23.33 -5.40 16.77
C GLU A 147 -22.18 -6.04 17.54
N LYS A 148 -22.49 -7.00 18.43
CA LYS A 148 -21.46 -7.77 19.12
C LYS A 148 -20.53 -8.38 18.06
N LEU A 149 -19.28 -7.93 18.05
CA LEU A 149 -18.25 -8.50 17.19
C LEU A 149 -18.07 -9.97 17.57
N THR A 150 -18.65 -10.84 16.75
CA THR A 150 -18.48 -12.29 16.83
C THR A 150 -17.39 -12.70 15.84
N TRP A 151 -16.57 -13.71 16.17
CA TRP A 151 -15.55 -14.22 15.25
C TRP A 151 -16.11 -14.54 13.86
N PRO A 152 -17.29 -15.20 13.71
CA PRO A 152 -17.97 -15.34 12.42
C PRO A 152 -18.22 -14.02 11.66
N ALA A 153 -18.55 -12.95 12.37
CA ALA A 153 -18.75 -11.63 11.78
C ALA A 153 -17.43 -11.01 11.29
N VAL A 154 -16.31 -11.25 11.95
CA VAL A 154 -14.97 -10.79 11.52
C VAL A 154 -14.56 -11.50 10.23
N PHE A 155 -14.76 -12.81 10.16
CA PHE A 155 -14.37 -13.61 8.99
C PHE A 155 -15.33 -13.51 7.80
N SER A 156 -16.49 -12.86 7.94
CA SER A 156 -17.48 -12.77 6.86
C SER A 156 -16.93 -12.07 5.60
N GLY A 157 -15.98 -11.14 5.76
CA GLY A 157 -15.28 -10.50 4.65
C GLY A 157 -14.41 -11.47 3.85
N PHE A 158 -13.70 -12.37 4.53
CA PHE A 158 -12.93 -13.44 3.88
C PHE A 158 -13.85 -14.43 3.18
N VAL A 159 -14.94 -14.85 3.85
CA VAL A 159 -15.92 -15.76 3.24
C VAL A 159 -16.48 -15.17 1.95
N PHE A 160 -16.80 -13.88 1.92
CA PHE A 160 -17.24 -13.19 0.69
C PHE A 160 -16.18 -13.24 -0.42
N VAL A 161 -14.92 -12.89 -0.09
CA VAL A 161 -13.81 -12.92 -1.04
C VAL A 161 -13.62 -14.30 -1.65
N TRP A 162 -13.80 -15.36 -0.86
CA TRP A 162 -13.64 -16.75 -1.30
C TRP A 162 -14.83 -17.30 -2.07
N LYS A 163 -16.06 -16.87 -1.75
CA LYS A 163 -17.28 -17.36 -2.42
C LYS A 163 -17.54 -16.68 -3.77
N THR A 164 -17.12 -15.43 -3.93
CA THR A 164 -17.36 -14.67 -5.16
C THR A 164 -16.20 -14.87 -6.14
N ARG A 165 -16.35 -15.80 -7.09
CA ARG A 165 -15.29 -16.26 -8.01
C ARG A 165 -14.47 -15.12 -8.64
N LEU A 166 -15.14 -14.10 -9.19
CA LEU A 166 -14.48 -12.96 -9.83
C LEU A 166 -13.64 -12.13 -8.83
N VAL A 167 -14.15 -11.97 -7.60
CA VAL A 167 -13.43 -11.30 -6.50
C VAL A 167 -12.25 -12.14 -6.03
N THR A 168 -12.39 -13.47 -5.94
CA THR A 168 -11.28 -14.36 -5.57
C THR A 168 -10.14 -14.24 -6.57
N GLN A 169 -10.46 -14.30 -7.87
CA GLN A 169 -9.47 -14.24 -8.95
C GLN A 169 -8.71 -12.90 -8.96
N THR A 170 -9.44 -11.79 -8.88
CA THR A 170 -8.82 -10.46 -8.89
C THR A 170 -8.09 -10.15 -7.59
N THR A 171 -8.59 -10.63 -6.44
CA THR A 171 -7.88 -10.50 -5.15
C THR A 171 -6.60 -11.34 -5.12
N ALA A 172 -6.60 -12.53 -5.74
CA ALA A 172 -5.39 -13.32 -5.92
C ALA A 172 -4.38 -12.60 -6.82
N ALA A 173 -4.83 -11.96 -7.91
CA ALA A 173 -3.97 -11.13 -8.76
C ALA A 173 -3.33 -9.99 -7.95
N ALA A 174 -4.14 -9.26 -7.16
CA ALA A 174 -3.64 -8.20 -6.30
C ALA A 174 -2.66 -8.69 -5.22
N LEU A 175 -2.90 -9.89 -4.66
CA LEU A 175 -1.97 -10.53 -3.71
C LEU A 175 -0.62 -10.83 -4.36
N PHE A 176 -0.60 -11.38 -5.58
CA PHE A 176 0.65 -11.67 -6.29
C PHE A 176 1.39 -10.39 -6.71
N PHE A 177 0.68 -9.33 -7.07
CA PHE A 177 1.28 -8.01 -7.27
C PHE A 177 1.86 -7.43 -5.97
N ALA A 178 1.17 -7.59 -4.83
CA ALA A 178 1.68 -7.19 -3.52
C ALA A 178 2.95 -7.97 -3.14
N LEU A 179 2.98 -9.28 -3.43
CA LEU A 179 4.17 -10.11 -3.23
C LEU A 179 5.33 -9.65 -4.10
N SER A 180 5.06 -9.34 -5.38
CA SER A 180 6.04 -8.77 -6.29
C SER A 180 6.54 -7.41 -5.79
N GLU A 181 5.64 -6.55 -5.32
CA GLU A 181 5.98 -5.22 -4.80
C GLU A 181 6.95 -5.31 -3.62
N GLY A 182 6.71 -6.20 -2.64
CA GLY A 182 7.66 -6.43 -1.55
C GLY A 182 9.02 -6.96 -2.03
N LEU A 183 9.03 -7.90 -2.98
CA LEU A 183 10.28 -8.41 -3.59
C LEU A 183 11.13 -7.30 -4.24
N ILE A 184 10.49 -6.24 -4.73
CA ILE A 184 11.10 -5.18 -5.53
C ILE A 184 11.41 -3.96 -4.67
N LEU A 185 10.39 -3.36 -4.06
CA LEU A 185 10.51 -2.10 -3.33
C LEU A 185 11.23 -2.30 -1.99
N GLY A 186 11.03 -3.43 -1.32
CA GLY A 186 11.79 -3.78 -0.12
C GLY A 186 13.30 -3.87 -0.39
N GLN A 187 13.70 -4.19 -1.62
CA GLN A 187 15.09 -4.35 -2.02
C GLN A 187 15.62 -3.20 -2.90
N LEU A 188 14.81 -2.17 -3.14
CA LEU A 188 15.15 -1.08 -4.05
C LEU A 188 16.37 -0.28 -3.57
N ILE A 189 16.41 0.04 -2.28
CA ILE A 189 17.54 0.78 -1.70
C ILE A 189 18.82 -0.05 -1.82
N VAL A 190 18.76 -1.36 -1.56
CA VAL A 190 19.91 -2.27 -1.70
C VAL A 190 20.39 -2.31 -3.15
N LEU A 191 19.46 -2.47 -4.11
CA LEU A 191 19.77 -2.47 -5.54
C LEU A 191 20.49 -1.18 -5.96
N ILE A 192 19.95 -0.03 -5.57
CA ILE A 192 20.50 1.28 -5.94
C ILE A 192 21.84 1.52 -5.26
N SER A 193 21.98 1.16 -3.98
CA SER A 193 23.23 1.31 -3.22
C SER A 193 24.35 0.49 -3.84
N VAL A 194 24.06 -0.75 -4.28
CA VAL A 194 25.03 -1.61 -4.97
C VAL A 194 25.43 -1.04 -6.35
N ARG A 195 24.51 -0.40 -7.08
CA ARG A 195 24.79 0.12 -8.44
C ARG A 195 25.44 1.50 -8.47
N TYR A 196 25.07 2.40 -7.56
CA TYR A 196 25.42 3.82 -7.60
C TYR A 196 26.16 4.31 -6.36
N GLY A 197 26.33 3.47 -5.33
CA GLY A 197 26.91 3.86 -4.06
C GLY A 197 25.96 4.70 -3.18
N PRO A 198 26.36 5.00 -1.93
CA PRO A 198 25.50 5.66 -0.94
C PRO A 198 25.18 7.12 -1.29
N GLU A 199 26.14 7.88 -1.82
CA GLU A 199 25.96 9.32 -2.09
C GLU A 199 25.01 9.58 -3.27
N GLN A 200 25.29 8.97 -4.43
CA GLN A 200 24.41 9.13 -5.61
C GLN A 200 23.11 8.36 -5.44
N GLY A 201 23.14 7.25 -4.69
CA GLY A 201 21.99 6.37 -4.49
C GLY A 201 20.78 7.09 -3.88
N ALA A 202 20.97 7.99 -2.92
CA ALA A 202 19.86 8.73 -2.31
C ALA A 202 19.05 9.55 -3.33
N SER A 203 19.73 10.25 -4.25
CA SER A 203 19.08 10.97 -5.34
C SER A 203 18.37 10.04 -6.31
N VAL A 204 18.98 8.90 -6.66
CA VAL A 204 18.37 7.90 -7.56
C VAL A 204 17.12 7.30 -6.94
N VAL A 205 17.14 6.96 -5.64
CA VAL A 205 15.99 6.43 -4.91
C VAL A 205 14.80 7.39 -5.03
N ALA A 206 15.01 8.67 -4.79
CA ALA A 206 13.93 9.66 -4.89
C ALA A 206 13.37 9.82 -6.30
N GLN A 207 14.24 9.79 -7.32
CA GLN A 207 13.81 9.84 -8.72
C GLN A 207 13.00 8.60 -9.11
N VAL A 208 13.41 7.42 -8.64
CA VAL A 208 12.67 6.17 -8.86
C VAL A 208 11.30 6.22 -8.19
N TYR A 209 11.20 6.62 -6.92
CA TYR A 209 9.90 6.75 -6.26
C TYR A 209 9.01 7.81 -6.92
N THR A 210 9.58 8.91 -7.42
CA THR A 210 8.84 9.91 -8.19
C THR A 210 8.29 9.30 -9.49
N ALA A 211 9.10 8.51 -10.20
CA ALA A 211 8.66 7.82 -11.41
C ALA A 211 7.58 6.77 -11.12
N ILE A 212 7.70 6.02 -10.01
CA ILE A 212 6.67 5.09 -9.52
C ILE A 212 5.36 5.85 -9.27
N ALA A 213 5.41 7.00 -8.58
CA ALA A 213 4.21 7.80 -8.31
C ALA A 213 3.53 8.30 -9.59
N LEU A 214 4.31 8.79 -10.57
CA LEU A 214 3.79 9.16 -11.89
C LEU A 214 3.17 7.97 -12.62
N GLY A 215 3.81 6.80 -12.55
CA GLY A 215 3.28 5.54 -13.06
C GLY A 215 1.97 5.13 -12.37
N SER A 216 1.84 5.35 -11.07
CA SER A 216 0.61 5.09 -10.30
C SER A 216 -0.55 5.99 -10.74
N VAL A 217 -0.28 7.26 -11.03
CA VAL A 217 -1.27 8.19 -11.61
C VAL A 217 -1.70 7.71 -12.99
N LEU A 218 -0.74 7.34 -13.83
CA LEU A 218 -1.03 6.83 -15.17
C LEU A 218 -1.83 5.53 -15.10
N GLY A 219 -1.49 4.61 -14.18
CA GLY A 219 -2.24 3.39 -13.91
C GLY A 219 -3.68 3.66 -13.46
N SER A 220 -3.87 4.64 -12.58
CA SER A 220 -5.20 5.08 -12.15
C SER A 220 -6.02 5.62 -13.33
N TRP A 221 -5.40 6.42 -14.20
CA TRP A 221 -6.05 6.90 -15.42
C TRP A 221 -6.38 5.76 -16.38
N VAL A 222 -5.46 4.84 -16.66
CA VAL A 222 -5.69 3.64 -17.48
C VAL A 222 -6.85 2.82 -16.92
N LEU A 223 -6.95 2.67 -15.60
CA LEU A 223 -8.05 1.95 -14.95
C LEU A 223 -9.42 2.56 -15.29
N THR A 224 -9.52 3.88 -15.47
CA THR A 224 -10.77 4.54 -15.92
C THR A 224 -11.15 4.24 -17.37
N LYS A 225 -10.19 3.82 -18.20
CA LYS A 225 -10.37 3.56 -19.63
C LYS A 225 -10.64 2.09 -19.94
N VAL A 226 -10.34 1.19 -19.01
CA VAL A 226 -10.51 -0.26 -19.21
C VAL A 226 -11.75 -0.78 -18.49
N GLN A 227 -12.43 -1.75 -19.11
CA GLN A 227 -13.54 -2.46 -18.48
C GLN A 227 -13.00 -3.57 -17.56
N PHE A 228 -12.39 -3.19 -16.44
CA PHE A 228 -11.68 -4.11 -15.53
C PHE A 228 -12.54 -5.31 -15.10
N ALA A 229 -13.78 -5.06 -14.67
CA ALA A 229 -14.68 -6.12 -14.22
C ALA A 229 -14.98 -7.16 -15.31
N ARG A 230 -15.21 -6.70 -16.55
CA ARG A 230 -15.58 -7.54 -17.69
C ARG A 230 -14.40 -8.35 -18.21
N ASN A 231 -13.22 -7.74 -18.27
CA ASN A 231 -12.02 -8.32 -18.90
C ASN A 231 -10.93 -8.67 -17.89
N SER A 232 -11.29 -8.90 -16.63
CA SER A 232 -10.35 -9.03 -15.51
C SER A 232 -9.23 -10.04 -15.76
N ALA A 233 -9.54 -11.24 -16.26
CA ALA A 233 -8.53 -12.27 -16.52
C ALA A 233 -7.52 -11.84 -17.59
N PHE A 234 -7.98 -11.24 -18.69
CA PHE A 234 -7.11 -10.72 -19.74
C PHE A 234 -6.26 -9.56 -19.23
N ILE A 235 -6.88 -8.60 -18.54
CA ILE A 235 -6.19 -7.42 -17.99
C ILE A 235 -5.13 -7.85 -16.97
N CYS A 236 -5.42 -8.78 -16.07
CA CYS A 236 -4.43 -9.32 -15.13
C CYS A 236 -3.27 -10.00 -15.87
N SER A 237 -3.56 -10.82 -16.90
CA SER A 237 -2.50 -11.50 -17.67
C SER A 237 -1.57 -10.50 -18.38
N ALA A 238 -2.15 -9.52 -19.07
CA ALA A 238 -1.40 -8.45 -19.74
C ALA A 238 -0.62 -7.58 -18.75
N ALA A 239 -1.21 -7.26 -17.60
CA ALA A 239 -0.56 -6.49 -16.54
C ALA A 239 0.67 -7.22 -15.99
N PHE A 240 0.55 -8.52 -15.69
CA PHE A 240 1.67 -9.33 -15.22
C PHE A 240 2.75 -9.52 -16.28
N LEU A 241 2.37 -9.61 -17.56
CA LEU A 241 3.34 -9.67 -18.66
C LEU A 241 4.13 -8.36 -18.76
N LEU A 242 3.45 -7.22 -18.72
CA LEU A 242 4.08 -5.91 -18.73
C LEU A 242 5.00 -5.73 -17.51
N ALA A 243 4.54 -6.16 -16.33
CA ALA A 243 5.34 -6.13 -15.12
C ALA A 243 6.62 -6.97 -15.28
N ALA A 244 6.53 -8.19 -15.80
CA ALA A 244 7.70 -9.04 -16.05
C ALA A 244 8.69 -8.39 -17.02
N ILE A 245 8.20 -7.80 -18.12
CA ILE A 245 9.04 -7.09 -19.10
C ILE A 245 9.77 -5.92 -18.43
N CYS A 246 9.07 -5.12 -17.62
CA CYS A 246 9.69 -3.99 -16.92
C CYS A 246 10.76 -4.47 -15.93
N LEU A 247 10.52 -5.56 -15.20
CA LEU A 247 11.47 -6.10 -14.23
C LEU A 247 12.71 -6.69 -14.89
N VAL A 248 12.56 -7.38 -16.03
CA VAL A 248 13.71 -7.76 -16.86
C VAL A 248 14.48 -6.52 -17.30
N GLY A 249 13.76 -5.46 -17.70
CA GLY A 249 14.34 -4.16 -18.02
C GLY A 249 15.14 -3.55 -16.87
N VAL A 250 14.66 -3.61 -15.62
CA VAL A 250 15.38 -3.14 -14.43
C VAL A 250 16.66 -3.96 -14.19
N VAL A 251 16.56 -5.29 -14.27
CA VAL A 251 17.71 -6.18 -14.09
C VAL A 251 18.80 -5.86 -15.11
N LEU A 252 18.42 -5.67 -16.38
CA LEU A 252 19.34 -5.37 -17.49
C LEU A 252 19.70 -3.89 -17.65
N ALA A 253 19.14 -2.99 -16.82
CA ALA A 253 19.34 -1.55 -16.97
C ALA A 253 20.82 -1.18 -16.74
N THR A 254 21.47 -0.69 -17.78
CA THR A 254 22.85 -0.16 -17.74
C THR A 254 22.91 1.33 -17.44
N SER A 255 21.82 2.06 -17.63
CA SER A 255 21.71 3.49 -17.34
C SER A 255 20.68 3.77 -16.24
N GLN A 256 20.91 4.83 -15.47
CA GLN A 256 19.99 5.32 -14.45
C GLN A 256 18.61 5.67 -15.03
N LEU A 257 18.58 6.32 -16.21
CA LEU A 257 17.33 6.68 -16.87
C LEU A 257 16.51 5.44 -17.22
N THR A 258 17.14 4.39 -17.75
CA THR A 258 16.47 3.13 -18.09
C THR A 258 15.85 2.48 -16.85
N LEU A 259 16.57 2.45 -15.72
CA LEU A 259 16.06 1.93 -14.45
C LEU A 259 14.83 2.72 -13.96
N ILE A 260 14.92 4.05 -13.97
CA ILE A 260 13.84 4.95 -13.54
C ILE A 260 12.59 4.74 -14.40
N VAL A 261 12.76 4.68 -15.73
CA VAL A 261 11.64 4.49 -16.67
C VAL A 261 10.96 3.14 -16.43
N PHE A 262 11.72 2.05 -16.32
CA PHE A 262 11.11 0.74 -16.11
C PHE A 262 10.41 0.63 -14.76
N MET A 263 10.94 1.24 -13.70
CA MET A 263 10.26 1.29 -12.40
C MET A 263 8.97 2.11 -12.44
N GLY A 264 8.99 3.25 -13.13
CA GLY A 264 7.78 4.05 -13.35
C GLY A 264 6.73 3.30 -14.16
N VAL A 265 7.11 2.65 -15.26
CA VAL A 265 6.18 1.88 -16.08
C VAL A 265 5.64 0.65 -15.32
N TRP A 266 6.45 0.00 -14.48
CA TRP A 266 6.02 -1.13 -13.65
C TRP A 266 4.89 -0.77 -12.67
N ALA A 267 4.84 0.47 -12.19
CA ALA A 267 3.77 0.92 -11.29
C ALA A 267 2.39 0.96 -11.98
N VAL A 268 2.33 1.13 -13.30
CA VAL A 268 1.08 1.16 -14.08
C VAL A 268 0.28 -0.16 -13.96
N PRO A 269 0.81 -1.34 -14.35
CA PRO A 269 0.09 -2.59 -14.21
C PRO A 269 -0.19 -2.96 -12.75
N PHE A 270 0.71 -2.60 -11.82
CA PHE A 270 0.48 -2.76 -10.39
C PHE A 270 -0.80 -2.04 -9.96
N VAL A 271 -0.93 -0.73 -10.24
CA VAL A 271 -2.11 0.05 -9.84
C VAL A 271 -3.38 -0.43 -10.53
N VAL A 272 -3.34 -0.73 -11.84
CA VAL A 272 -4.51 -1.22 -12.57
C VAL A 272 -5.10 -2.46 -11.91
N VAL A 273 -4.26 -3.42 -11.52
CA VAL A 273 -4.73 -4.66 -10.89
C VAL A 273 -5.05 -4.46 -9.41
N PHE A 274 -4.18 -3.78 -8.66
CA PHE A 274 -4.32 -3.61 -7.22
C PHE A 274 -5.55 -2.79 -6.86
N VAL A 275 -5.71 -1.62 -7.48
CA VAL A 275 -6.88 -0.74 -7.29
C VAL A 275 -8.11 -1.31 -8.00
N GLY A 276 -7.97 -1.88 -9.20
CA GLY A 276 -9.08 -2.51 -9.90
C GLY A 276 -9.72 -3.66 -9.11
N ALA A 277 -8.90 -4.51 -8.49
CA ALA A 277 -9.39 -5.60 -7.63
C ALA A 277 -10.06 -5.09 -6.35
N ALA A 278 -9.51 -4.04 -5.73
CA ALA A 278 -10.14 -3.41 -4.56
C ALA A 278 -11.50 -2.80 -4.90
N SER A 279 -11.58 -2.03 -5.99
CA SER A 279 -12.80 -1.39 -6.47
C SER A 279 -13.88 -2.41 -6.85
N LEU A 280 -13.50 -3.48 -7.56
CA LEU A 280 -14.42 -4.55 -7.93
C LEU A 280 -14.97 -5.30 -6.71
N ARG A 281 -14.11 -5.53 -5.71
CA ARG A 281 -14.51 -6.16 -4.46
C ARG A 281 -15.49 -5.29 -3.69
N GLN A 282 -15.25 -3.99 -3.63
CA GLN A 282 -16.14 -3.02 -2.97
C GLN A 282 -17.47 -2.91 -3.73
N SER A 283 -17.47 -2.83 -5.06
CA SER A 283 -18.70 -2.68 -5.84
C SER A 283 -19.66 -3.87 -5.75
N LEU A 284 -19.14 -5.07 -5.47
CA LEU A 284 -19.94 -6.29 -5.36
C LEU A 284 -20.36 -6.62 -3.92
N ALA A 285 -19.78 -5.95 -2.93
CA ALA A 285 -20.09 -6.20 -1.53
C ALA A 285 -21.37 -5.45 -1.11
N GLU A 286 -22.21 -6.10 -0.31
CA GLU A 286 -23.34 -5.44 0.36
C GLU A 286 -22.84 -4.33 1.30
N ASP A 287 -23.62 -3.25 1.47
CA ASP A 287 -23.25 -2.08 2.29
C ASP A 287 -22.77 -2.45 3.70
N ARG A 288 -23.46 -3.39 4.36
CA ARG A 288 -23.11 -3.89 5.71
C ARG A 288 -21.77 -4.65 5.78
N LEU A 289 -21.27 -5.14 4.64
CA LEU A 289 -20.04 -5.92 4.53
C LEU A 289 -18.84 -5.09 4.04
N GLN A 290 -19.05 -3.86 3.57
CA GLN A 290 -18.03 -3.00 2.94
C GLN A 290 -16.74 -2.91 3.78
N GLY A 291 -16.86 -2.54 5.06
CA GLY A 291 -15.70 -2.40 5.96
C GLY A 291 -14.96 -3.73 6.18
N ARG A 292 -15.71 -4.83 6.34
CA ARG A 292 -15.14 -6.17 6.59
C ARG A 292 -14.40 -6.71 5.37
N VAL A 293 -14.97 -6.49 4.19
CA VAL A 293 -14.41 -6.90 2.90
C VAL A 293 -13.18 -6.05 2.52
N ALA A 294 -13.19 -4.76 2.85
CA ALA A 294 -12.03 -3.88 2.69
C ALA A 294 -10.85 -4.35 3.56
N ILE A 295 -11.10 -4.62 4.85
CA ILE A 295 -10.08 -5.14 5.79
C ILE A 295 -9.55 -6.49 5.31
N ALA A 296 -10.42 -7.42 4.92
CA ALA A 296 -9.99 -8.75 4.45
C ALA A 296 -9.02 -8.64 3.27
N GLY A 297 -9.33 -7.79 2.29
CA GLY A 297 -8.44 -7.57 1.16
C GLY A 297 -7.15 -6.83 1.50
N ARG A 298 -7.18 -5.83 2.39
CA ARG A 298 -5.96 -5.15 2.89
C ARG A 298 -5.07 -6.14 3.65
N LEU A 299 -5.64 -7.04 4.44
CA LEU A 299 -4.86 -8.06 5.15
C LEU A 299 -4.18 -9.03 4.18
N LEU A 300 -4.90 -9.50 3.16
CA LEU A 300 -4.31 -10.36 2.13
C LEU A 300 -3.17 -9.65 1.38
N THR A 301 -3.38 -8.40 0.97
CA THR A 301 -2.41 -7.66 0.16
C THR A 301 -1.29 -7.03 1.00
N LEU A 302 -1.61 -6.02 1.82
CA LEU A 302 -0.65 -5.27 2.63
C LEU A 302 -0.15 -6.04 3.87
N GLY A 303 -0.97 -6.94 4.41
CA GLY A 303 -0.62 -7.73 5.58
C GLY A 303 0.24 -8.96 5.24
N ILE A 304 -0.15 -9.70 4.21
CA ILE A 304 0.48 -10.98 3.84
C ILE A 304 1.38 -10.82 2.62
N GLY A 305 0.85 -10.32 1.51
CA GLY A 305 1.57 -10.22 0.24
C GLY A 305 2.89 -9.44 0.36
N ILE A 306 2.81 -8.15 0.69
CA ILE A 306 4.00 -7.27 0.78
C ILE A 306 5.04 -7.82 1.76
N PRO A 307 4.70 -8.14 3.04
CA PRO A 307 5.72 -8.52 4.01
C PRO A 307 6.36 -9.89 3.71
N ILE A 308 5.62 -10.82 3.10
CA ILE A 308 6.22 -12.07 2.61
C ILE A 308 7.16 -11.77 1.45
N GLY A 309 6.79 -10.86 0.56
CA GLY A 309 7.64 -10.42 -0.55
C GLY A 309 8.93 -9.79 -0.05
N ASP A 310 8.83 -8.87 0.91
CA ASP A 310 9.98 -8.24 1.59
C ASP A 310 10.87 -9.29 2.25
N GLY A 311 10.27 -10.24 2.99
CA GLY A 311 11.01 -11.28 3.69
C GLY A 311 11.76 -12.22 2.75
N ILE A 312 11.10 -12.69 1.69
CA ILE A 312 11.74 -13.51 0.66
C ILE A 312 12.80 -12.69 -0.08
N GLY A 313 12.49 -11.45 -0.45
CA GLY A 313 13.39 -10.56 -1.15
C GLY A 313 14.65 -10.26 -0.34
N GLY A 314 14.50 -10.01 0.96
CA GLY A 314 15.59 -9.78 1.89
C GLY A 314 16.48 -11.01 2.03
N LEU A 315 15.88 -12.19 2.28
CA LEU A 315 16.62 -13.45 2.39
C LEU A 315 17.39 -13.79 1.10
N VAL A 316 16.74 -13.65 -0.07
CA VAL A 316 17.39 -13.92 -1.37
C VAL A 316 18.49 -12.90 -1.66
N SER A 317 18.27 -11.62 -1.29
CA SER A 317 19.27 -10.56 -1.49
C SER A 317 20.49 -10.73 -0.61
N GLU A 318 20.29 -11.16 0.65
CA GLU A 318 21.34 -11.42 1.62
C GLU A 318 22.14 -12.69 1.30
N LEU A 319 21.46 -13.80 0.98
CA LEU A 319 22.11 -15.09 0.76
C LEU A 319 22.75 -15.23 -0.63
N VAL A 320 22.23 -14.51 -1.63
CA VAL A 320 22.68 -14.68 -3.03
C VAL A 320 22.96 -13.35 -3.71
N SER A 321 21.93 -12.57 -4.03
CA SER A 321 22.08 -11.22 -4.60
C SER A 321 20.73 -10.52 -4.76
N VAL A 322 20.76 -9.18 -4.72
CA VAL A 322 19.57 -8.37 -5.01
C VAL A 322 19.03 -8.56 -6.43
N ASN A 323 19.89 -8.81 -7.43
CA ASN A 323 19.43 -9.09 -8.79
C ASN A 323 18.62 -10.41 -8.85
N LEU A 324 18.98 -11.42 -8.04
CA LEU A 324 18.20 -12.65 -7.96
C LEU A 324 16.81 -12.42 -7.35
N ALA A 325 16.67 -11.53 -6.36
CA ALA A 325 15.37 -11.17 -5.82
C ALA A 325 14.45 -10.56 -6.91
N TYR A 326 15.00 -9.69 -7.76
CA TYR A 326 14.27 -9.16 -8.92
C TYR A 326 13.94 -10.25 -9.96
N MET A 327 14.84 -11.20 -10.21
CA MET A 327 14.55 -12.34 -11.08
C MET A 327 13.45 -13.26 -10.51
N VAL A 328 13.36 -13.43 -9.20
CA VAL A 328 12.24 -14.14 -8.55
C VAL A 328 10.93 -13.39 -8.80
N ALA A 329 10.92 -12.06 -8.72
CA ALA A 329 9.75 -11.24 -9.06
C ALA A 329 9.38 -11.35 -10.57
N VAL A 330 10.37 -11.45 -11.47
CA VAL A 330 10.14 -11.75 -12.89
C VAL A 330 9.45 -13.11 -13.05
N ALA A 331 10.01 -14.17 -12.45
CA ALA A 331 9.48 -15.53 -12.55
C ALA A 331 8.05 -15.61 -12.00
N LEU A 332 7.78 -14.92 -10.88
CA LEU A 332 6.45 -14.78 -10.30
C LEU A 332 5.48 -14.10 -11.28
N SER A 333 5.89 -12.98 -11.87
CA SER A 333 5.06 -12.20 -12.81
C SER A 333 4.77 -12.99 -14.08
N VAL A 334 5.76 -13.68 -14.67
CA VAL A 334 5.55 -14.54 -15.83
C VAL A 334 4.59 -15.68 -15.50
N SER A 335 4.79 -16.35 -14.36
CA SER A 335 3.93 -17.46 -13.92
C SER A 335 2.48 -17.00 -13.73
N ALA A 336 2.28 -15.85 -13.07
CA ALA A 336 0.96 -15.25 -12.89
C ALA A 336 0.33 -14.87 -14.24
N SER A 337 1.10 -14.28 -15.16
CA SER A 337 0.63 -13.95 -16.51
C SER A 337 0.08 -15.16 -17.24
N VAL A 338 0.80 -16.29 -17.22
CA VAL A 338 0.39 -17.55 -17.84
C VAL A 338 -0.88 -18.11 -17.19
N VAL A 339 -0.96 -18.12 -15.85
CA VAL A 339 -2.15 -18.60 -15.13
C VAL A 339 -3.39 -17.80 -15.51
N PHE A 340 -3.29 -16.47 -15.56
CA PHE A 340 -4.41 -15.61 -15.96
C PHE A 340 -4.75 -15.71 -17.45
N ALA A 341 -3.76 -15.96 -18.32
CA ALA A 341 -4.01 -16.24 -19.74
C ALA A 341 -4.82 -17.53 -19.93
N VAL A 342 -4.41 -18.62 -19.27
CA VAL A 342 -5.14 -19.90 -19.30
C VAL A 342 -6.56 -19.73 -18.74
N LEU A 343 -6.70 -18.96 -17.66
CA LEU A 343 -8.01 -18.65 -17.10
C LEU A 343 -8.90 -17.89 -18.10
N HIS A 344 -8.34 -16.90 -18.80
CA HIS A 344 -9.06 -16.13 -19.82
C HIS A 344 -9.55 -17.03 -20.96
N VAL A 345 -8.68 -17.89 -21.50
CA VAL A 345 -9.04 -18.86 -22.54
C VAL A 345 -10.17 -19.79 -22.08
N ARG A 346 -10.12 -20.27 -20.82
CA ARG A 346 -11.18 -21.12 -20.25
C ARG A 346 -12.52 -20.41 -20.11
N ILE A 347 -12.51 -19.10 -19.84
CA ILE A 347 -13.74 -18.29 -19.76
C ILE A 347 -14.35 -18.16 -21.16
N LEU A 348 -13.55 -17.79 -22.16
CA LEU A 348 -14.01 -17.66 -23.55
C LEU A 348 -14.54 -18.99 -24.11
N ALA A 349 -13.89 -20.11 -23.80
CA ALA A 349 -14.36 -21.43 -24.22
C ALA A 349 -15.75 -21.74 -23.66
N ARG A 350 -16.00 -21.46 -22.36
CA ARG A 350 -17.30 -21.68 -21.73
C ARG A 350 -18.41 -20.80 -22.31
N GLU A 351 -18.10 -19.55 -22.64
CA GLU A 351 -19.08 -18.64 -23.25
C GLU A 351 -19.48 -19.08 -24.67
N ARG A 352 -18.59 -19.72 -25.42
CA ARG A 352 -18.94 -20.30 -26.73
C ARG A 352 -19.91 -21.48 -26.60
N PHE A 353 -19.65 -22.41 -25.68
CA PHE A 353 -20.50 -23.60 -25.48
C PHE A 353 -21.90 -23.30 -24.92
N VAL A 354 -22.13 -22.14 -24.31
CA VAL A 354 -23.46 -21.74 -23.79
C VAL A 354 -24.31 -21.04 -24.86
N ASN A 355 -23.68 -20.55 -25.93
CA ASN A 355 -24.34 -19.83 -27.02
C ASN A 355 -24.55 -20.70 -28.28
N GLU A 356 -24.14 -21.96 -28.26
CA GLU A 356 -24.42 -23.00 -29.27
C GLU A 356 -25.53 -23.94 -28.77
#